data_AF-V5HVU6-F1
#
_entry.id   AF-V5HVU6-F1
#
_cell.length_a   1.000
_cell.length_b   1.000
_cell.length_c   1.000
_cell.angle_alpha   90.00
_cell.angle_beta   90.00
_cell.angle_gamma   90.00
#
_symmetry.space_group_name_H-M   'P 1'
#
loop_
_entity.id
_entity.type
_entity.pdbx_description
1 polymer ?
#
loop_
_entity_poly.entity_id
_entity_poly.type
_entity_poly.pdbx_seq_one_letter_code
_entity_poly.pdbx_strand_id
1 'polypeptide(L)'
;CQQEADLIVSAINATVDPCEDFYGFACGKWILCNPIPDGKQSISPLEKSASRIISDISAILNTTTCKYEDQNATDKAIIYYKACLKGANTMEKQQFVRRIFEANRLEDWPRTSEGGYMS
;
A
#
# COMPACT_ATOMS: atom_id res chain seq x y z
N CYS A 1 0.02 -20.79 -15.07
CA CYS A 1 0.98 -21.86 -14.74
C CYS A 1 2.42 -21.49 -15.09
N GLN A 2 2.75 -21.15 -16.34
CA GLN A 2 4.15 -20.86 -16.72
C GLN A 2 4.78 -19.74 -15.89
N GLN A 3 4.11 -18.58 -15.79
CA GLN A 3 4.61 -17.44 -15.02
C GLN A 3 4.84 -17.78 -13.54
N GLU A 4 3.93 -18.53 -12.94
CA GLU A 4 4.06 -18.99 -11.55
C GLU A 4 5.22 -19.99 -11.38
N ALA A 5 5.42 -20.89 -12.34
CA ALA A 5 6.54 -21.81 -12.34
C ALA A 5 7.87 -21.05 -12.44
N ASP A 6 7.95 -20.01 -13.30
CA ASP A 6 9.15 -19.18 -13.44
C ASP A 6 9.45 -18.42 -12.14
N LEU A 7 8.42 -17.92 -11.44
CA LEU A 7 8.56 -17.27 -10.14
C LEU A 7 9.14 -18.24 -9.09
N ILE A 8 8.60 -19.46 -9.01
CA ILE A 8 9.08 -20.50 -8.08
C ILE A 8 10.53 -20.87 -8.40
N VAL A 9 10.84 -21.15 -9.67
CA VAL A 9 12.21 -21.51 -10.10
C VAL A 9 13.21 -20.38 -9.84
N SER A 10 12.77 -19.12 -9.92
CA SER A 10 13.63 -17.97 -9.63
C SER A 10 14.05 -17.87 -8.15
N ALA A 11 13.25 -18.42 -7.24
CA ALA A 11 13.48 -18.38 -5.79
C ALA A 11 14.27 -19.59 -5.26
N ILE A 12 14.15 -20.75 -5.93
CA ILE A 12 14.78 -22.00 -5.53
C ILE A 12 16.31 -21.91 -5.61
N ASN A 13 16.97 -22.37 -4.55
CA ASN A 13 18.38 -22.70 -4.51
C ASN A 13 18.59 -24.22 -4.53
N ALA A 14 18.79 -24.77 -5.73
CA ALA A 14 18.93 -26.22 -5.93
C ALA A 14 20.24 -26.82 -5.38
N THR A 15 21.14 -26.02 -4.80
CA THR A 15 22.37 -26.52 -4.14
C THR A 15 22.15 -26.92 -2.68
N VAL A 16 20.97 -26.61 -2.12
CA VAL A 16 20.58 -26.97 -0.75
C VAL A 16 19.71 -28.22 -0.80
N ASP A 17 19.98 -29.19 0.06
CA ASP A 17 19.12 -30.37 0.18
C ASP A 17 17.78 -29.98 0.86
N PRO A 18 16.63 -30.14 0.19
CA PRO A 18 15.33 -29.81 0.78
C PRO A 18 14.96 -30.67 2.00
N CYS A 19 15.54 -31.86 2.15
CA CYS A 19 15.30 -32.72 3.31
C CYS A 19 15.97 -32.19 4.58
N GLU A 20 17.04 -31.40 4.43
CA GLU A 20 17.84 -30.86 5.53
C GLU A 20 17.48 -29.39 5.83
N ASP A 21 17.30 -28.56 4.78
CA ASP A 21 16.89 -27.16 4.91
C ASP A 21 15.93 -26.77 3.76
N PHE A 22 14.65 -27.06 3.96
CA PHE A 22 13.61 -26.71 3.00
C PHE A 22 13.50 -25.19 2.77
N TYR A 23 13.77 -24.37 3.78
CA TYR A 23 13.68 -22.92 3.63
C TYR A 23 14.82 -22.37 2.77
N GLY A 24 16.06 -22.82 3.03
CA GLY A 24 17.22 -22.52 2.21
C GLY A 24 17.07 -23.00 0.76
N PHE A 25 16.50 -24.20 0.56
CA PHE A 25 16.17 -24.70 -0.77
C PHE A 25 15.11 -23.85 -1.47
N ALA A 26 13.97 -23.57 -0.83
CA ALA A 26 12.84 -22.92 -1.49
C ALA A 26 13.05 -21.41 -1.70
N CYS A 27 13.76 -20.73 -0.78
CA CYS A 27 13.85 -19.27 -0.73
C CYS A 27 15.28 -18.74 -0.89
N GLY A 28 16.31 -19.60 -0.85
CA GLY A 28 17.70 -19.16 -0.74
C GLY A 28 18.14 -18.20 -1.85
N LYS A 29 17.72 -18.43 -3.09
CA LYS A 29 18.05 -17.54 -4.20
C LYS A 29 17.26 -16.23 -4.13
N TRP A 30 16.01 -16.29 -3.67
CA TRP A 30 15.21 -15.08 -3.44
C TRP A 30 15.86 -14.16 -2.41
N ILE A 31 16.36 -14.70 -1.30
CA ILE A 31 17.02 -13.90 -0.25
C ILE A 31 18.24 -13.17 -0.81
N LEU A 32 19.07 -13.86 -1.60
CA LEU A 32 20.26 -13.27 -2.23
C LEU A 32 19.92 -12.16 -3.23
N CYS A 33 18.84 -12.33 -4.00
CA CYS A 33 18.41 -11.33 -4.99
C CYS A 33 17.62 -10.16 -4.39
N ASN A 34 17.25 -10.23 -3.11
CA ASN A 34 16.35 -9.26 -2.47
C ASN A 34 16.91 -8.80 -1.12
N PRO A 35 18.05 -8.09 -1.12
CA PRO A 35 18.60 -7.52 0.11
C PRO A 35 17.62 -6.54 0.74
N ILE A 36 17.60 -6.48 2.07
CA ILE A 36 16.77 -5.52 2.82
C ILE A 36 17.29 -4.10 2.48
N PRO A 37 16.47 -3.23 1.90
CA PRO A 37 16.87 -1.85 1.60
C PRO A 37 17.07 -1.02 2.87
N ASP A 38 17.85 0.05 2.76
CA ASP A 38 18.04 1.01 3.85
C ASP A 38 16.70 1.53 4.38
N GLY A 39 16.58 1.61 5.70
CA GLY A 39 15.37 2.08 6.38
C GLY A 39 14.24 1.04 6.50
N LYS A 40 14.45 -0.19 6.03
CA LYS A 40 13.54 -1.32 6.29
C LYS A 40 14.17 -2.33 7.25
N GLN A 41 13.32 -2.99 8.04
CA GLN A 41 13.72 -4.07 8.94
C GLN A 41 13.53 -5.46 8.30
N SER A 42 12.65 -5.57 7.31
CA SER A 42 12.34 -6.80 6.60
C SER A 42 11.99 -6.53 5.14
N ILE A 43 12.04 -7.60 4.34
CA ILE A 43 11.41 -7.65 3.02
C ILE A 43 10.78 -9.03 2.86
N SER A 44 9.62 -9.08 2.20
CA SER A 44 8.96 -10.33 1.87
C SER A 44 8.32 -10.29 0.48
N PRO A 45 8.02 -11.45 -0.13
CA PRO A 45 7.22 -11.50 -1.35
C PRO A 45 5.87 -10.80 -1.20
N LEU A 46 5.22 -10.93 -0.04
CA LEU A 46 3.94 -10.26 0.26
C LEU A 46 4.07 -8.74 0.26
N GLU A 47 5.11 -8.21 0.91
CA GLU A 47 5.38 -6.76 0.90
C GLU A 47 5.62 -6.23 -0.52
N LYS A 48 6.32 -6.99 -1.36
CA LYS A 48 6.51 -6.63 -2.77
C LYS A 48 5.19 -6.60 -3.53
N SER A 49 4.32 -7.58 -3.32
CA SER A 49 2.99 -7.62 -3.93
C SER A 49 2.11 -6.46 -3.44
N ALA A 50 2.10 -6.19 -2.13
CA ALA A 50 1.38 -5.06 -1.56
C ALA A 50 1.86 -3.72 -2.14
N SER A 51 3.17 -3.57 -2.35
CA SER A 51 3.74 -2.36 -2.97
C SER A 51 3.23 -2.15 -4.40
N ARG A 52 3.07 -3.22 -5.19
CA ARG A 52 2.46 -3.14 -6.53
C ARG A 52 0.99 -2.73 -6.46
N ILE A 53 0.22 -3.35 -5.57
CA ILE A 53 -1.20 -3.00 -5.36
C ILE A 53 -1.34 -1.52 -5.01
N ILE A 54 -0.52 -1.01 -4.07
CA ILE A 54 -0.54 0.40 -3.67
C ILE A 54 -0.18 1.30 -4.85
N SER A 55 0.81 0.92 -5.66
CA SER A 55 1.20 1.66 -6.87
C SER A 55 0.05 1.74 -7.87
N ASP A 56 -0.62 0.62 -8.15
CA ASP A 56 -1.71 0.55 -9.10
C ASP A 56 -2.92 1.37 -8.64
N ILE A 57 -3.29 1.24 -7.36
CA ILE A 57 -4.35 2.05 -6.74
C ILE A 57 -3.99 3.54 -6.82
N SER A 58 -2.74 3.90 -6.51
CA SER A 58 -2.27 5.29 -6.58
C SER A 58 -2.36 5.86 -7.99
N ALA A 59 -2.00 5.07 -9.02
CA ALA A 59 -2.13 5.45 -10.42
C ALA A 59 -3.59 5.66 -10.84
N ILE A 60 -4.49 4.76 -10.41
CA ILE A 60 -5.94 4.87 -10.64
C ILE A 60 -6.47 6.15 -9.97
N LEU A 61 -6.24 6.33 -8.68
CA LEU A 61 -6.78 7.46 -7.92
C LEU A 61 -6.24 8.81 -8.40
N ASN A 62 -5.01 8.84 -8.92
CA ASN A 62 -4.42 10.07 -9.47
C ASN A 62 -5.10 10.53 -10.76
N THR A 63 -5.51 9.59 -11.62
CA THR A 63 -6.11 9.88 -12.93
C THR A 63 -7.63 9.97 -12.89
N THR A 64 -8.27 9.39 -11.88
CA THR A 64 -9.73 9.36 -11.75
C THR A 64 -10.30 10.72 -11.32
N THR A 65 -11.44 11.11 -11.89
CA THR A 65 -12.20 12.30 -11.47
C THR A 65 -13.21 11.95 -10.37
N CYS A 66 -13.54 12.92 -9.53
CA CYS A 66 -14.52 12.76 -8.45
C CYS A 66 -15.60 13.83 -8.57
N LYS A 67 -16.80 13.51 -8.08
CA LYS A 67 -17.87 14.48 -7.89
C LYS A 67 -17.69 15.16 -6.54
N TYR A 68 -18.08 16.44 -6.45
CA TYR A 68 -18.07 17.19 -5.21
C TYR A 68 -19.47 17.28 -4.56
N GLU A 69 -20.52 17.12 -5.36
CA GLU A 69 -21.91 17.01 -4.91
C GLU A 69 -22.39 15.55 -5.05
N ASP A 70 -23.32 15.13 -4.18
CA ASP A 70 -23.88 13.76 -4.14
C ASP A 70 -22.82 12.64 -4.17
N GLN A 71 -21.75 12.86 -3.39
CA GLN A 71 -20.57 12.00 -3.33
C GLN A 71 -20.88 10.58 -2.86
N ASN A 72 -20.37 9.58 -3.60
CA ASN A 72 -20.32 8.20 -3.13
C ASN A 72 -18.99 7.89 -2.40
N ALA A 73 -18.82 6.66 -1.93
CA ALA A 73 -17.60 6.26 -1.20
C ALA A 73 -16.31 6.40 -2.04
N THR A 74 -16.38 6.15 -3.35
CA THR A 74 -15.26 6.28 -4.27
C THR A 74 -14.86 7.74 -4.46
N ASP A 75 -15.83 8.66 -4.62
CA ASP A 75 -15.57 10.10 -4.71
C ASP A 75 -14.81 10.59 -3.48
N LYS A 76 -15.25 10.18 -2.28
CA LYS A 76 -14.63 10.54 -1.00
C LYS A 76 -13.20 10.02 -0.88
N ALA A 77 -12.96 8.77 -1.29
CA ALA A 77 -11.62 8.19 -1.30
C ALA A 77 -10.66 8.95 -2.22
N ILE A 78 -11.12 9.37 -3.40
CA ILE A 78 -10.33 10.17 -4.35
C ILE A 78 -10.03 11.56 -3.79
N ILE A 79 -11.04 12.24 -3.20
CA ILE A 79 -10.87 13.56 -2.57
C ILE A 79 -9.82 13.47 -1.46
N TYR A 80 -9.94 12.48 -0.57
CA TYR A 80 -8.96 12.27 0.50
C TYR A 80 -7.55 12.01 -0.02
N TYR A 81 -7.41 11.11 -1.00
CA TYR A 81 -6.13 10.79 -1.62
C TYR A 81 -5.47 12.04 -2.23
N LYS A 82 -6.20 12.82 -3.03
CA LYS A 82 -5.69 14.05 -3.64
C LYS A 82 -5.34 15.13 -2.60
N ALA A 83 -6.10 15.20 -1.51
CA ALA A 83 -5.79 16.09 -0.39
C ALA A 83 -4.46 15.69 0.27
N CYS A 84 -4.26 14.40 0.53
CA CYS A 84 -3.03 13.89 1.12
C CYS A 84 -1.79 14.21 0.26
N LEU A 85 -1.89 14.08 -1.07
CA LEU A 85 -0.78 14.41 -1.98
C LEU A 85 -0.46 15.90 -2.05
N LYS A 86 -1.47 16.78 -2.02
CA LYS A 86 -1.26 18.24 -2.06
C LYS A 86 -0.73 18.81 -0.74
N GLY A 87 -1.05 18.19 0.39
CA GLY A 87 -0.60 18.58 1.72
C GLY A 87 0.84 18.14 2.01
N ALA A 88 1.82 18.71 1.33
CA ALA A 88 3.23 18.47 1.63
C ALA A 88 3.77 19.53 2.62
N ASN A 89 3.54 19.33 3.93
CA ASN A 89 4.53 19.45 5.03
C ASN A 89 3.89 19.65 6.42
N THR A 90 3.95 18.54 7.18
CA THR A 90 3.87 18.36 8.65
C THR A 90 2.77 19.03 9.47
N MET A 91 2.72 20.36 9.65
CA MET A 91 1.67 21.02 10.48
C MET A 91 0.48 21.50 9.64
N GLU A 92 0.74 21.88 8.39
CA GLU A 92 -0.29 22.24 7.43
C GLU A 92 -1.10 21.02 6.98
N LYS A 93 -0.57 19.80 7.12
CA LYS A 93 -1.26 18.56 6.72
C LYS A 93 -2.63 18.38 7.35
N GLN A 94 -2.73 18.52 8.69
CA GLN A 94 -3.99 18.33 9.39
C GLN A 94 -4.99 19.46 9.07
N GLN A 95 -4.51 20.70 9.00
CA GLN A 95 -5.36 21.85 8.66
C GLN A 95 -5.78 21.83 7.19
N PHE A 96 -4.92 21.41 6.29
CA PHE A 96 -5.19 21.28 4.86
C PHE A 96 -6.20 20.17 4.62
N VAL A 97 -5.99 18.99 5.20
CA VAL A 97 -6.96 17.90 5.14
C VAL A 97 -8.29 18.35 5.75
N ARG A 98 -8.27 19.01 6.92
CA ARG A 98 -9.50 19.57 7.53
C ARG A 98 -10.21 20.57 6.62
N ARG A 99 -9.50 21.53 6.03
CA ARG A 99 -10.09 22.52 5.09
C ARG A 99 -10.66 21.86 3.84
N ILE A 100 -9.97 20.85 3.30
CA ILE A 100 -10.50 20.08 2.17
C ILE A 100 -11.74 19.30 2.61
N PHE A 101 -11.79 18.79 3.84
CA PHE A 101 -12.96 18.05 4.33
C PHE A 101 -14.16 18.98 4.52
N GLU A 102 -13.95 20.15 5.14
CA GLU A 102 -14.94 21.22 5.25
C GLU A 102 -15.45 21.66 3.86
N ALA A 103 -14.55 21.98 2.93
CA ALA A 103 -14.91 22.41 1.57
C ALA A 103 -15.66 21.35 0.76
N ASN A 104 -15.57 20.08 1.15
CA ASN A 104 -16.19 18.96 0.43
C ASN A 104 -17.27 18.23 1.22
N ARG A 105 -17.79 18.83 2.31
CA ARG A 105 -18.86 18.27 3.16
C ARG A 105 -18.52 16.90 3.76
N LEU A 106 -17.27 16.76 4.19
CA LEU A 106 -16.68 15.55 4.79
C LEU A 106 -16.25 15.77 6.25
N GLU A 107 -16.81 16.76 6.93
CA GLU A 107 -16.48 17.12 8.32
C GLU A 107 -16.64 15.92 9.28
N ASP A 108 -17.64 15.07 9.04
CA ASP A 108 -17.94 13.86 9.84
C ASP A 108 -17.25 12.58 9.31
N TRP A 109 -16.32 12.70 8.36
CA TRP A 109 -15.61 11.56 7.77
C TRP A 109 -14.19 11.40 8.37
N PRO A 110 -13.73 10.17 8.64
CA PRO A 110 -14.49 8.93 8.59
C PRO A 110 -15.55 8.91 9.70
N ARG A 111 -16.75 8.39 9.40
CA ARG A 111 -17.79 8.21 10.41
C ARG A 111 -17.27 7.22 11.42
N THR A 112 -16.71 7.73 12.51
CA THR A 112 -16.50 6.92 13.69
C THR A 112 -17.88 6.56 14.18
N SER A 113 -18.13 5.27 14.43
CA SER A 113 -19.30 4.86 15.20
C SER A 113 -19.27 5.68 16.48
N GLU A 114 -20.30 6.50 16.70
CA GLU A 114 -20.40 7.41 17.83
C GLU A 114 -19.96 6.72 19.13
N GLY A 115 -18.89 7.22 19.77
CA GLY A 115 -18.58 6.91 21.17
C GLY A 115 -17.44 5.95 21.50
N GLY A 116 -16.45 5.71 20.62
CA GLY A 116 -15.29 4.86 20.95
C GLY A 116 -13.95 5.48 20.59
N TYR A 117 -13.19 5.92 21.59
CA TYR A 117 -11.79 6.31 21.45
C TYR A 117 -10.98 5.20 20.75
N MET A 118 -10.32 5.53 19.64
CA MET A 118 -9.19 4.74 19.16
C MET A 118 -7.98 5.07 20.04
N SER A 119 -7.72 4.20 21.02
CA SER A 119 -6.41 4.07 21.68
C SER A 119 -5.38 3.48 20.73
#